data_AF-H5WIT9-F1
#
_entry.id   AF-H5WIT9-F1
#
_cell.length_a   1.000
_cell.length_b   1.000
_cell.length_c   1.000
_cell.angle_alpha   90.00
_cell.angle_beta   90.00
_cell.angle_gamma   90.00
#
_symmetry.space_group_name_H-M   'P 1'
#
loop_
_entity.id
_entity.type
_entity.pdbx_description
1 polymer ?
#
loop_
_entity_poly.entity_id
_entity_poly.type
_entity_poly.pdbx_seq_one_letter_code
_entity_poly.pdbx_strand_id
1 'polypeptide(L)'
;MTFLRIIPRVLGLFLLSLAPWSAQAQTTEWSCWYSLDQHVSCQLLQAPVATDLSDAEAVVVRMANAPSAPGFTVAVLRERPYALRSLLMRIPLWTEPVDRNALGELAQAVMCGTRLDCTASYGSGPVSSLAAAAAMADAWDPLLQPLR
;
A
#
# COMPACT_ATOMS: atom_id res chain seq x y z
N MET A 1 29.44 -50.81 46.49
CA MET A 1 28.09 -50.86 45.88
C MET A 1 27.59 -49.43 45.77
N THR A 2 27.92 -48.67 44.72
CA THR A 2 27.33 -48.55 43.37
C THR A 2 26.58 -47.22 43.27
N PHE A 3 27.06 -46.38 42.34
CA PHE A 3 26.54 -45.08 41.89
C PHE A 3 25.17 -45.20 41.19
N LEU A 4 24.31 -44.16 41.26
CA LEU A 4 23.66 -43.44 40.14
C LEU A 4 22.67 -42.40 40.73
N ARG A 5 22.90 -41.08 40.72
CA ARG A 5 22.74 -40.12 39.60
C ARG A 5 21.38 -40.28 38.87
N ILE A 6 20.41 -39.35 38.89
CA ILE A 6 20.33 -37.92 38.47
C ILE A 6 19.07 -37.84 37.56
N ILE A 7 18.11 -36.98 37.95
CA ILE A 7 17.15 -36.19 37.13
C ILE A 7 15.98 -36.93 36.41
N PRO A 8 14.74 -36.46 36.66
CA PRO A 8 13.84 -36.15 35.56
C PRO A 8 13.19 -34.76 35.78
N ARG A 9 13.98 -33.71 35.53
CA ARG A 9 13.55 -32.30 35.51
C ARG A 9 13.52 -31.73 34.09
N VAL A 10 13.53 -32.61 33.08
CA VAL A 10 13.68 -32.26 31.66
C VAL A 10 12.35 -32.32 30.89
N LEU A 11 11.31 -32.93 31.45
CA LEU A 11 10.04 -33.14 30.71
C LEU A 11 9.12 -31.91 30.63
N GLY A 12 9.41 -30.82 31.36
CA GLY A 12 8.56 -29.62 31.39
C GLY A 12 8.89 -28.55 30.35
N LEU A 13 10.03 -28.65 29.65
CA LEU A 13 10.54 -27.59 28.78
C LEU A 13 10.26 -27.81 27.28
N PHE A 14 9.72 -28.96 26.88
CA PHE A 14 9.49 -29.27 25.46
C PHE A 14 8.13 -28.79 24.92
N LEU A 15 7.23 -28.26 25.77
CA LEU A 15 5.90 -27.78 25.36
C LEU A 15 5.84 -26.25 25.11
N LEU A 16 6.92 -25.52 25.35
CA LEU A 16 6.98 -24.06 25.15
C LEU A 16 7.53 -23.64 23.77
N SER A 17 7.93 -24.59 22.93
CA SER A 17 8.55 -24.33 21.62
C SER A 17 7.59 -24.39 20.42
N LEU A 18 6.31 -24.70 20.63
CA LEU A 18 5.27 -24.53 19.60
C LEU A 18 4.67 -23.12 19.67
N ALA A 19 5.52 -22.09 19.80
CA ALA A 19 5.07 -20.74 19.49
C ALA A 19 4.80 -20.73 17.98
N PRO A 20 3.55 -20.55 17.51
CA PRO A 20 3.32 -20.29 16.11
C PRO A 20 4.10 -19.02 15.81
N TRP A 21 5.17 -19.13 15.04
CA TRP A 21 5.77 -17.97 14.40
C TRP A 21 4.64 -17.35 13.59
N SER A 22 4.07 -16.28 14.13
CA SER A 22 3.11 -15.46 13.43
C SER A 22 3.84 -14.88 12.23
N ALA A 23 3.82 -15.61 11.12
CA ALA A 23 4.09 -15.04 9.81
C ALA A 23 3.04 -13.95 9.66
N GLN A 24 3.42 -12.70 9.97
CA GLN A 24 2.55 -11.56 9.79
C GLN A 24 2.17 -11.56 8.32
N ALA A 25 0.89 -11.86 8.05
CA ALA A 25 0.37 -11.79 6.70
C ALA A 25 0.70 -10.39 6.16
N GLN A 26 1.44 -10.33 5.07
CA GLN A 26 1.91 -9.07 4.52
C GLN A 26 0.70 -8.36 3.90
N THR A 27 0.09 -7.44 4.65
CA THR A 27 -1.09 -6.69 4.20
C THR A 27 -0.69 -5.49 3.37
N THR A 28 -1.53 -5.16 2.39
CA THR A 28 -1.41 -3.92 1.61
C THR A 28 -2.36 -2.88 2.20
N GLU A 29 -1.85 -1.71 2.56
CA GLU A 29 -2.65 -0.65 3.15
C GLU A 29 -2.52 0.65 2.35
N TRP A 30 -3.66 1.23 2.00
CA TRP A 30 -3.78 2.50 1.30
C TRP A 30 -4.44 3.55 2.20
N SER A 31 -4.00 4.80 2.05
CA SER A 31 -4.67 5.99 2.55
C SER A 31 -5.20 6.78 1.38
N CYS A 32 -6.49 7.08 1.39
CA CYS A 32 -7.17 7.79 0.33
C CYS A 32 -7.92 9.02 0.87
N TRP A 33 -8.01 10.07 0.07
CA TRP A 33 -8.74 11.30 0.38
C TRP A 33 -9.28 11.95 -0.88
N TYR A 34 -10.38 12.67 -0.76
CA TYR A 34 -10.89 13.49 -1.85
C TYR A 34 -10.01 14.72 -2.05
N SER A 35 -9.61 14.95 -3.29
CA SER A 35 -8.94 16.17 -3.73
C SER A 35 -9.95 17.08 -4.43
N LEU A 36 -9.80 18.39 -4.25
CA LEU A 36 -10.75 19.39 -4.75
C LEU A 36 -10.89 19.39 -6.28
N ASP A 37 -9.93 18.79 -7.01
CA ASP A 37 -9.99 18.64 -8.47
C ASP A 37 -10.72 17.37 -8.93
N GLN A 38 -11.86 17.04 -8.32
CA GLN A 38 -12.75 15.94 -8.72
C GLN A 38 -12.06 14.57 -8.85
N HIS A 39 -11.19 14.24 -7.91
CA HIS A 39 -10.56 12.93 -7.87
C HIS A 39 -10.33 12.47 -6.44
N VAL A 40 -10.25 11.15 -6.25
CA VAL A 40 -9.74 10.57 -5.02
C VAL A 40 -8.24 10.31 -5.21
N SER A 41 -7.42 10.90 -4.34
CA SER A 41 -6.00 10.59 -4.26
C SER A 41 -5.78 9.46 -3.28
N CYS A 42 -4.93 8.50 -3.63
CA CYS A 42 -4.55 7.37 -2.80
C CYS A 42 -3.04 7.21 -2.73
N GLN A 43 -2.53 6.92 -1.54
CA GLN A 43 -1.14 6.66 -1.26
C GLN A 43 -0.97 5.32 -0.55
N LEU A 44 0.07 4.59 -0.93
CA LEU A 44 0.43 3.34 -0.28
C LEU A 44 1.15 3.61 1.05
N LEU A 45 0.61 3.08 2.14
CA LEU A 45 1.24 3.12 3.47
C LEU A 45 2.11 1.90 3.69
N GLN A 46 1.55 0.74 3.37
CA GLN A 46 2.18 -0.55 3.62
C GLN A 46 1.96 -1.48 2.43
N ALA A 47 2.99 -2.24 2.10
CA ALA A 47 2.92 -3.32 1.13
C ALA A 47 3.94 -4.41 1.49
N PRO A 48 3.75 -5.63 0.96
CA PRO A 48 4.79 -6.66 0.91
C PRO A 48 6.14 -6.09 0.50
N VAL A 49 7.22 -6.55 1.14
CA VAL A 49 8.58 -6.10 0.82
C VAL A 49 8.92 -6.58 -0.59
N ALA A 50 9.43 -5.67 -1.43
CA ALA A 50 9.92 -6.02 -2.75
C ALA A 50 11.08 -7.01 -2.62
N THR A 51 10.96 -8.18 -3.26
CA THR A 51 12.07 -9.14 -3.36
C THR A 51 13.15 -8.65 -4.33
N ASP A 52 12.80 -7.74 -5.24
CA ASP A 52 13.71 -7.13 -6.22
C ASP A 52 13.37 -5.64 -6.38
N LEU A 53 14.33 -4.77 -6.06
CA LEU A 53 14.18 -3.31 -6.16
C LEU A 53 14.23 -2.82 -7.62
N SER A 54 14.91 -3.56 -8.52
CA SER A 54 15.03 -3.18 -9.93
C SER A 54 13.69 -3.31 -10.67
N ASP A 55 12.85 -4.27 -10.26
CA ASP A 55 11.50 -4.47 -10.80
C ASP A 55 10.58 -3.30 -10.41
N ALA A 56 10.71 -2.76 -9.19
CA ALA A 56 9.92 -1.61 -8.75
C ALA A 56 10.19 -0.37 -9.60
N GLU A 57 11.46 -0.08 -9.87
CA GLU A 57 11.87 1.08 -10.68
C GLU A 57 11.39 0.94 -12.13
N ALA A 58 11.53 -0.25 -12.71
CA ALA A 58 11.02 -0.53 -14.06
C ALA A 58 9.50 -0.32 -14.19
N VAL A 59 8.74 -0.69 -13.15
CA VAL A 59 7.28 -0.47 -13.10
C VAL A 59 6.95 1.02 -13.05
N VAL A 60 7.65 1.82 -12.23
CA VAL A 60 7.46 3.28 -12.16
C VAL A 60 7.76 3.93 -13.52
N VAL A 61 8.90 3.59 -14.13
CA VAL A 61 9.30 4.12 -15.45
C VAL A 61 8.27 3.76 -16.51
N ARG A 62 7.72 2.55 -16.47
CA ARG A 62 6.71 2.12 -17.44
C ARG A 62 5.37 2.83 -17.25
N MET A 63 4.96 3.11 -16.01
CA MET A 63 3.77 3.93 -15.74
C MET A 63 3.95 5.36 -16.23
N ALA A 64 5.12 5.97 -16.02
CA ALA A 64 5.41 7.31 -16.51
C ALA A 64 5.35 7.40 -18.04
N ASN A 65 5.81 6.36 -18.75
CA ASN A 65 5.84 6.33 -20.21
C ASN A 65 4.56 5.79 -20.88
N ALA A 66 3.71 5.07 -20.13
CA ALA A 66 2.46 4.50 -20.63
C ALA A 66 1.30 4.64 -19.61
N PRO A 67 0.91 5.89 -19.27
CA PRO A 67 -0.04 6.18 -18.19
C PRO A 67 -1.47 5.68 -18.43
N SER A 68 -1.80 5.29 -19.66
CA SER A 68 -3.18 5.00 -20.11
C SER A 68 -3.45 3.53 -20.43
N ALA A 69 -2.61 2.59 -19.98
CA ALA A 69 -2.89 1.16 -20.12
C ALA A 69 -3.67 0.65 -18.88
N PRO A 70 -5.02 0.69 -18.86
CA PRO A 70 -5.81 0.38 -17.66
C PRO A 70 -5.52 -1.03 -17.13
N GLY A 71 -5.27 -2.00 -18.02
CA GLY A 71 -4.90 -3.36 -17.63
C GLY A 71 -3.55 -3.45 -16.90
N PHE A 72 -2.58 -2.59 -17.25
CA PHE A 72 -1.27 -2.58 -16.60
C PHE A 72 -1.36 -2.00 -15.19
N THR A 73 -2.04 -0.87 -15.01
CA THR A 73 -2.19 -0.24 -13.70
C THR A 73 -2.92 -1.16 -12.71
N VAL A 74 -3.99 -1.82 -13.15
CA VAL A 74 -4.72 -2.80 -12.33
C VAL A 74 -3.84 -3.99 -11.96
N ALA A 75 -3.04 -4.50 -12.92
CA ALA A 75 -2.11 -5.58 -12.64
C ALA A 75 -1.04 -5.16 -11.60
N VAL A 76 -0.50 -3.95 -11.70
CA VAL A 76 0.48 -3.42 -10.74
C VAL A 76 -0.14 -3.26 -9.35
N LEU A 77 -1.34 -2.68 -9.25
CA LEU A 77 -2.06 -2.56 -7.97
C LEU A 77 -2.26 -3.92 -7.29
N ARG A 78 -2.54 -4.95 -8.08
CA ARG A 78 -2.80 -6.31 -7.57
C ARG A 78 -1.53 -7.06 -7.21
N GLU A 79 -0.55 -7.08 -8.10
CA GLU A 79 0.60 -7.98 -8.03
C GLU A 79 1.82 -7.32 -7.39
N ARG A 80 1.97 -6.00 -7.57
CA ARG A 80 3.20 -5.27 -7.21
C ARG A 80 2.89 -3.92 -6.57
N PRO A 81 2.05 -3.87 -5.52
CA PRO A 81 1.70 -2.60 -4.88
C PRO A 81 2.93 -1.87 -4.33
N TYR A 82 3.98 -2.59 -3.91
CA TYR A 82 5.25 -2.00 -3.44
C TYR A 82 5.91 -1.05 -4.44
N ALA A 83 5.71 -1.26 -5.75
CA ALA A 83 6.27 -0.40 -6.78
C ALA A 83 5.60 1.00 -6.81
N LEU A 84 4.46 1.15 -6.14
CA LEU A 84 3.68 2.39 -6.07
C LEU A 84 3.98 3.21 -4.81
N ARG A 85 4.96 2.82 -4.00
CA ARG A 85 5.21 3.44 -2.69
C ARG A 85 5.54 4.93 -2.76
N SER A 86 6.13 5.38 -3.86
CA SER A 86 6.48 6.79 -4.11
C SER A 86 5.45 7.53 -4.98
N LEU A 87 4.37 6.87 -5.41
CA LEU A 87 3.40 7.43 -6.33
C LEU A 87 2.08 7.77 -5.64
N LEU A 88 1.44 8.85 -6.10
CA LEU A 88 0.04 9.15 -5.79
C LEU A 88 -0.84 8.58 -6.90
N MET A 89 -1.71 7.65 -6.53
CA MET A 89 -2.71 7.09 -7.42
C MET A 89 -3.94 8.01 -7.44
N ARG A 90 -4.45 8.31 -8.63
CA ARG A 90 -5.63 9.17 -8.80
C ARG A 90 -6.78 8.37 -9.38
N ILE A 91 -7.92 8.39 -8.69
CA ILE A 91 -9.19 7.83 -9.17
C ILE A 91 -10.02 9.01 -9.67
N PRO A 92 -10.16 9.20 -11.00
CA PRO A 92 -10.93 10.30 -11.54
C PRO A 92 -12.42 10.12 -11.21
N LEU A 93 -13.09 11.21 -10.86
CA LEU A 93 -14.53 11.27 -10.72
C LEU A 93 -15.10 12.11 -11.86
N TRP A 94 -16.22 11.67 -12.44
CA TRP A 94 -16.88 12.42 -13.50
C TRP A 94 -17.62 13.67 -12.98
N THR A 95 -17.99 13.68 -11.71
CA THR A 95 -18.70 14.76 -11.04
C THR A 95 -18.25 14.90 -9.60
N GLU A 96 -18.52 16.06 -8.99
CA GLU A 96 -18.36 16.20 -7.55
C GLU A 96 -19.25 15.17 -6.81
N PRO A 97 -18.70 14.42 -5.85
CA PRO A 97 -19.44 13.37 -5.17
C PRO A 97 -20.43 13.98 -4.16
N VAL A 98 -21.71 13.68 -4.37
CA VAL A 98 -22.80 14.06 -3.45
C VAL A 98 -22.68 13.31 -2.11
N ASP A 99 -22.25 12.05 -2.17
CA ASP A 99 -22.00 11.21 -0.99
C ASP A 99 -20.51 10.90 -0.86
N ARG A 100 -19.87 11.49 0.16
CA ARG A 100 -18.46 11.27 0.46
C ARG A 100 -18.19 9.91 1.11
N ASN A 101 -19.20 9.25 1.68
CA ASN A 101 -19.03 7.92 2.26
C ASN A 101 -18.85 6.87 1.14
N ALA A 102 -19.58 7.03 0.03
CA ALA A 102 -19.43 6.19 -1.16
C ALA A 102 -18.03 6.24 -1.78
N LEU A 103 -17.26 7.31 -1.54
CA LEU A 103 -15.87 7.41 -2.00
C LEU A 103 -14.93 6.43 -1.29
N GLY A 104 -15.22 6.09 -0.02
CA GLY A 104 -14.46 5.07 0.70
C GLY A 104 -14.65 3.69 0.08
N GLU A 105 -15.89 3.35 -0.29
CA GLU A 105 -16.19 2.10 -0.98
C GLU A 105 -15.56 2.05 -2.38
N LEU A 106 -15.62 3.17 -3.12
CA LEU A 106 -14.94 3.29 -4.42
C LEU A 106 -13.42 3.10 -4.28
N ALA A 107 -12.80 3.77 -3.31
CA ALA A 107 -11.37 3.65 -3.07
C ALA A 107 -10.98 2.21 -2.72
N GLN A 108 -11.73 1.54 -1.83
CA GLN A 108 -11.54 0.13 -1.52
C GLN A 108 -11.67 -0.75 -2.76
N ALA A 109 -12.73 -0.56 -3.56
CA ALA A 109 -12.98 -1.37 -4.74
C ALA A 109 -11.89 -1.19 -5.81
N VAL A 110 -11.43 0.04 -6.05
CA VAL A 110 -10.40 0.33 -7.07
C VAL A 110 -9.01 -0.14 -6.63
N MET A 111 -8.63 0.13 -5.38
CA MET A 111 -7.27 -0.13 -4.91
C MET A 111 -7.05 -1.58 -4.50
N CYS A 112 -8.08 -2.22 -3.93
CA CYS A 112 -7.97 -3.57 -3.39
C CYS A 112 -8.78 -4.62 -4.16
N GLY A 113 -9.81 -4.22 -4.91
CA GLY A 113 -10.72 -5.16 -5.56
C GLY A 113 -11.33 -6.13 -4.54
N THR A 114 -11.19 -7.43 -4.78
CA THR A 114 -11.71 -8.50 -3.92
C THR A 114 -10.67 -9.08 -2.95
N ARG A 115 -9.52 -8.41 -2.76
CA ARG A 115 -8.42 -8.91 -1.91
C ARG A 115 -8.75 -8.76 -0.43
N LEU A 116 -8.60 -9.86 0.33
CA LEU A 116 -8.79 -9.89 1.78
C LEU A 116 -7.56 -9.37 2.55
N ASP A 117 -6.40 -9.38 1.89
CA ASP A 117 -5.11 -8.91 2.41
C ASP A 117 -4.82 -7.44 2.02
N CYS A 118 -5.86 -6.68 1.65
CA CYS A 118 -5.75 -5.29 1.23
C CYS A 118 -6.85 -4.42 1.84
N THR A 119 -6.45 -3.27 2.38
CA THR A 119 -7.36 -2.27 2.92
C THR A 119 -7.04 -0.90 2.36
N ALA A 120 -8.08 -0.12 2.07
CA ALA A 120 -7.99 1.29 1.71
C ALA A 120 -8.82 2.09 2.71
N SER A 121 -8.13 2.89 3.52
CA SER A 121 -8.75 3.84 4.43
C SER A 121 -9.08 5.13 3.69
N TYR A 122 -10.24 5.73 3.97
CA TYR A 122 -10.66 7.00 3.39
C TYR A 122 -10.83 8.06 4.50
N GLY A 123 -10.17 9.21 4.32
CA GLY A 123 -10.08 10.24 5.36
C GLY A 123 -9.90 11.66 4.83
N SER A 124 -9.58 12.57 5.75
CA SER A 124 -9.53 14.02 5.50
C SER A 124 -8.26 14.52 4.80
N GLY A 125 -7.26 13.67 4.58
CA GLY A 125 -6.02 14.05 3.91
C GLY A 125 -4.98 12.94 3.95
N PRO A 126 -3.78 13.20 3.39
CA PRO A 126 -2.69 12.24 3.50
C PRO A 126 -2.32 12.06 4.96
N VAL A 127 -2.24 10.81 5.42
CA VAL A 127 -1.41 10.48 6.57
C VAL A 127 0.01 10.88 6.21
N SER A 128 0.61 11.75 7.01
CA SER A 128 1.88 12.42 6.76
C SER A 128 3.03 11.41 6.61
N SER A 129 3.16 10.86 5.41
CA SER A 129 4.39 10.24 4.92
C SER A 129 5.19 11.32 4.19
N LEU A 130 6.52 11.29 4.30
CA LEU A 130 7.43 12.21 3.59
C LEU A 130 7.15 12.25 2.07
N ALA A 131 6.67 11.14 1.50
CA ALA A 131 6.26 11.05 0.10
C ALA A 131 4.98 11.84 -0.20
N ALA A 132 4.03 11.94 0.74
CA ALA A 132 2.83 12.75 0.56
C ALA A 132 3.16 14.25 0.55
N ALA A 133 4.06 14.69 1.42
CA ALA A 133 4.51 16.07 1.45
C ALA A 133 5.25 16.46 0.16
N ALA A 134 6.09 15.57 -0.39
CA ALA A 134 6.80 15.80 -1.65
C ALA A 134 5.85 15.84 -2.86
N ALA A 135 4.93 14.89 -2.96
CA ALA A 135 3.98 14.85 -4.08
C ALA A 135 2.94 15.98 -4.04
N MET A 136 2.59 16.49 -2.85
CA MET A 136 1.80 17.72 -2.72
C MET A 136 2.57 18.97 -3.11
N ALA A 137 3.88 19.01 -2.85
CA ALA A 137 4.74 20.13 -3.26
C ALA A 137 4.90 20.18 -4.80
N ASP A 138 5.10 19.03 -5.45
CA ASP A 138 5.21 18.96 -6.92
C ASP A 138 3.88 19.25 -7.64
N ALA A 139 2.74 18.90 -7.02
CA ALA A 139 1.43 19.18 -7.58
C ALA A 139 1.02 20.66 -7.52
N TRP A 140 1.71 21.48 -6.71
CA TRP A 140 1.39 22.88 -6.45
C TRP A 140 2.53 23.84 -6.86
N ASP A 141 3.35 23.49 -7.86
CA ASP A 141 4.28 24.43 -8.48
C ASP A 141 3.65 25.11 -9.71
N PRO A 142 3.00 26.28 -9.57
CA PRO A 142 2.45 27.03 -10.70
C PRO A 142 3.54 27.65 -11.58
N LEU A 143 4.83 27.55 -11.23
CA LEU A 143 5.94 28.18 -11.95
C LEU A 143 6.60 27.26 -12.99
N LEU A 144 6.13 26.03 -13.16
CA LEU A 144 6.64 25.07 -14.16
C LEU A 144 5.71 24.81 -15.35
N GLN A 145 4.69 25.64 -15.58
CA GLN A 145 4.06 25.66 -16.90
C GLN A 145 5.01 26.37 -17.88
N PRO A 146 5.57 25.70 -18.91
CA PRO A 146 6.28 26.41 -19.97
C PRO A 146 5.26 27.33 -20.65
N LEU A 147 5.48 28.63 -20.54
CA LEU A 147 4.83 29.64 -21.35
C LEU A 147 4.87 29.19 -22.82
N ARG A 148 3.71 28.81 -23.36
CA ARG A 148 3.46 28.66 -24.79
C ARG A 148 2.45 29.72 -25.21
#